data_AF-A0A538LCV0-F1
#
_entry.id   AF-A0A538LCV0-F1
#
_cell.length_a   1.000
_cell.length_b   1.000
_cell.length_c   1.000
_cell.angle_alpha   90.00
_cell.angle_beta   90.00
_cell.angle_gamma   90.00
#
_symmetry.space_group_name_H-M   'P 1'
#
loop_
_entity.id
_entity.type
_entity.pdbx_description
1 polymer ?
#
loop_
_entity_poly.entity_id
_entity_poly.type
_entity_poly.pdbx_seq_one_letter_code
_entity_poly.pdbx_strand_id
1 'polypeptide(L)'
;MLLVERPVAGSIDDLLRGASDRQLLTTGDSKSGARFERLVIDGEPHVVKHLHVDDDWIMRSTGDLGCRPLQVWKSGILDQLPPSIDHAVVGAAAGLGRNGWGAALLMRDVSSSLVPEGDEPVPLDQHLTFLDHMAELHATFWGWTDTEGLTPPHHRYLEFSPDGVSLEEQRGWPDHVPRLIVEGWKTFTDVGGPIAGPVVELARDPSPLVSALATTPQTLLHGDWKFGNLGTLPTGQTVLLDWAVPGQGSAAA
;
A
#
# COMPACT_ATOMS: atom_id res chain seq x y z
N MET A 1 10.73 13.61 14.04
CA MET A 1 11.02 12.18 14.28
C MET A 1 12.37 11.86 13.66
N LEU A 2 13.25 11.14 14.35
CA LEU A 2 14.55 10.74 13.80
C LEU A 2 14.42 9.31 13.26
N LEU A 3 14.72 9.13 11.98
CA LEU A 3 14.66 7.86 11.29
C LEU A 3 16.04 7.19 11.28
N VAL A 4 16.07 5.87 11.43
CA VAL A 4 17.29 5.05 11.35
C VAL A 4 17.16 4.12 10.16
N GLU A 5 18.06 4.25 9.20
CA GLU A 5 17.97 3.45 7.98
C GLU A 5 18.09 1.94 8.27
N ARG A 6 17.24 1.16 7.59
CA ARG A 6 17.26 -0.31 7.63
C ARG A 6 18.17 -0.86 6.54
N PRO A 7 18.87 -1.97 6.80
CA PRO A 7 19.64 -2.64 5.76
C PRO A 7 18.72 -3.17 4.65
N VAL A 8 19.23 -3.08 3.42
CA VAL A 8 18.61 -3.64 2.23
C VAL A 8 19.58 -4.66 1.64
N ALA A 9 19.10 -5.88 1.39
CA ALA A 9 19.90 -6.93 0.79
C ALA A 9 20.27 -6.54 -0.66
N GLY A 10 21.51 -6.86 -1.06
CA GLY A 10 22.01 -6.58 -2.41
C GLY A 10 21.42 -7.48 -3.49
N SER A 11 20.72 -8.55 -3.11
CA SER A 11 20.09 -9.49 -4.02
C SER A 11 18.90 -10.20 -3.36
N ILE A 12 18.05 -10.82 -4.18
CA ILE A 12 16.97 -11.69 -3.70
C ILE A 12 17.51 -12.95 -3.01
N ASP A 13 18.63 -13.49 -3.49
CA ASP A 13 19.25 -14.68 -2.91
C ASP A 13 19.82 -14.40 -1.52
N ASP A 14 20.33 -13.18 -1.30
CA ASP A 14 20.80 -12.75 0.02
C ASP A 14 19.64 -12.52 1.00
N LEU A 15 18.52 -11.98 0.51
CA LEU A 15 17.31 -11.76 1.31
C LEU A 15 16.67 -13.10 1.72
N LEU A 16 16.64 -14.07 0.80
CA LEU A 16 15.99 -15.37 0.98
C LEU A 16 16.99 -16.47 1.32
N ARG A 17 18.16 -16.12 1.88
CA ARG A 17 19.18 -17.10 2.22
C ARG A 17 18.63 -18.11 3.22
N GLY A 18 18.74 -19.39 2.91
CA GLY A 18 18.20 -20.47 3.75
C GLY A 18 16.73 -20.78 3.50
N ALA A 19 16.08 -20.12 2.53
CA ALA A 19 14.70 -20.40 2.16
C ALA A 19 14.52 -21.81 1.57
N SER A 20 13.51 -22.53 2.06
CA SER A 20 12.98 -23.77 1.47
C SER A 20 11.50 -23.61 1.11
N ASP A 21 10.95 -24.62 0.43
CA ASP A 21 9.51 -24.78 0.18
C ASP A 21 8.84 -23.57 -0.48
N ARG A 22 9.55 -22.92 -1.40
CA ARG A 22 9.05 -21.79 -2.17
C ARG A 22 7.88 -22.20 -3.04
N GLN A 23 6.72 -21.59 -2.82
CA GLN A 23 5.50 -21.83 -3.56
C GLN A 23 4.86 -20.51 -3.93
N LEU A 24 4.33 -20.41 -5.15
CA LEU A 24 3.53 -19.26 -5.56
C LEU A 24 2.31 -19.13 -4.63
N LEU A 25 2.09 -17.92 -4.12
CA LEU A 25 0.91 -17.59 -3.32
C LEU A 25 -0.04 -16.75 -4.18
N THR A 26 -1.27 -17.24 -4.31
CA THR A 26 -2.36 -16.53 -4.98
C THR A 26 -3.44 -16.24 -3.96
N THR A 27 -3.85 -14.98 -3.82
CA THR A 27 -4.96 -14.55 -2.95
C THR A 27 -5.97 -13.77 -3.78
N GLY A 28 -7.24 -13.81 -3.40
CA GLY A 28 -8.29 -13.06 -4.07
C GLY A 28 -8.13 -11.55 -3.89
N ASP A 29 -7.58 -11.12 -2.76
CA ASP A 29 -7.36 -9.70 -2.43
C ASP A 29 -6.08 -9.10 -3.05
N SER A 30 -5.21 -9.92 -3.66
CA SER A 30 -4.08 -9.40 -4.45
C SER A 30 -4.58 -8.88 -5.81
N LYS A 31 -4.83 -7.57 -5.87
CA LYS A 31 -5.40 -6.91 -7.06
C LYS A 31 -4.43 -6.01 -7.84
N SER A 32 -3.18 -5.87 -7.39
CA SER A 32 -2.21 -4.97 -8.03
C SER A 32 -1.47 -5.62 -9.21
N GLY A 33 -1.42 -6.96 -9.26
CA GLY A 33 -0.57 -7.71 -10.20
C GLY A 33 0.76 -8.17 -9.58
N ALA A 34 1.10 -7.71 -8.38
CA ALA A 34 2.32 -8.12 -7.68
C ALA A 34 2.35 -9.64 -7.41
N ARG A 35 3.53 -10.25 -7.58
CA ARG A 35 3.75 -11.67 -7.33
C ARG A 35 4.09 -11.93 -5.88
N PHE A 36 3.50 -12.96 -5.29
CA PHE A 36 3.79 -13.41 -3.94
C PHE A 36 4.27 -14.85 -3.92
N GLU A 37 5.18 -15.17 -3.01
CA GLU A 37 5.58 -16.55 -2.73
C GLU A 37 5.54 -16.80 -1.23
N ARG A 38 5.06 -17.98 -0.83
CA ARG A 38 5.26 -18.50 0.53
C ARG A 38 6.54 -19.32 0.55
N LEU A 39 7.28 -19.25 1.66
CA LEU A 39 8.53 -19.97 1.86
C LEU A 39 8.76 -20.24 3.35
N VAL A 40 9.76 -21.06 3.67
CA VAL A 40 10.19 -21.33 5.05
C VAL A 40 11.63 -20.89 5.22
N ILE A 41 11.94 -20.15 6.28
CA ILE A 41 13.31 -19.75 6.66
C ILE A 41 13.49 -20.14 8.13
N ASP A 42 14.54 -20.90 8.43
CA ASP A 42 14.85 -21.37 9.79
C ASP A 42 13.67 -22.08 10.49
N GLY A 43 12.82 -22.77 9.70
CA GLY A 43 11.64 -23.47 10.19
C GLY A 43 10.37 -22.61 10.32
N GLU A 44 10.47 -21.30 10.10
CA GLU A 44 9.36 -20.36 10.24
C GLU A 44 8.77 -19.94 8.88
N PRO A 45 7.44 -19.88 8.75
CA PRO A 45 6.78 -19.50 7.51
C PRO A 45 6.89 -18.00 7.24
N HIS A 46 7.19 -17.67 6.00
CA HIS A 46 7.34 -16.31 5.49
C HIS A 46 6.60 -16.14 4.16
N VAL A 47 6.32 -14.89 3.82
CA VAL A 47 5.82 -14.46 2.52
C VAL A 47 6.78 -13.45 1.92
N VAL A 48 7.12 -13.60 0.65
CA VAL A 48 7.85 -12.58 -0.12
C VAL A 48 6.92 -11.94 -1.16
N LYS A 49 6.84 -10.61 -1.15
CA LYS A 49 6.17 -9.80 -2.18
C LYS A 49 7.23 -9.28 -3.16
N HIS A 50 7.05 -9.56 -4.44
CA HIS A 50 7.88 -9.01 -5.52
C HIS A 50 7.21 -7.77 -6.09
N LEU A 51 7.98 -6.69 -6.20
CA LEU A 51 7.52 -5.38 -6.64
C LEU A 51 8.27 -5.02 -7.92
N HIS A 52 7.52 -4.77 -8.99
CA HIS A 52 8.09 -4.26 -10.24
C HIS A 52 7.01 -3.56 -11.05
N VAL A 53 7.38 -2.43 -11.67
CA VAL A 53 6.46 -1.59 -12.47
C VAL A 53 5.89 -2.31 -13.70
N ASP A 54 6.60 -3.30 -14.24
CA ASP A 54 6.10 -4.13 -15.35
C ASP A 54 4.85 -4.93 -14.94
N ASP A 55 4.79 -5.37 -13.68
CA ASP A 55 3.74 -6.25 -13.16
C ASP A 55 2.66 -5.44 -12.44
N ASP A 56 3.02 -4.48 -11.61
CA ASP A 56 2.11 -3.79 -10.69
C ASP A 56 1.45 -2.52 -11.28
N TRP A 57 0.12 -2.52 -11.44
CA TRP A 57 -0.60 -1.36 -12.00
C TRP A 57 -0.68 -0.17 -11.06
N ILE A 58 -0.65 -0.38 -9.74
CA ILE A 58 -0.65 0.70 -8.74
C ILE A 58 0.66 1.47 -8.86
N MET A 59 1.78 0.77 -9.04
CA MET A 59 3.08 1.43 -9.29
C MET A 59 3.02 2.30 -10.54
N ARG A 60 2.35 1.84 -11.61
CA ARG A 60 2.20 2.60 -12.85
C ARG A 60 1.28 3.81 -12.68
N SER A 61 0.09 3.62 -12.11
CA SER A 61 -0.92 4.69 -11.95
C SER A 61 -0.46 5.79 -11.00
N THR A 62 0.38 5.47 -10.03
CA THR A 62 0.90 6.43 -9.05
C THR A 62 2.33 6.91 -9.34
N GLY A 63 2.94 6.46 -10.45
CA GLY A 63 4.28 6.86 -10.86
C GLY A 63 5.40 6.38 -9.93
N ASP A 64 5.24 5.22 -9.29
CA ASP A 64 6.25 4.60 -8.43
C ASP A 64 7.31 3.83 -9.23
N LEU A 65 8.47 4.46 -9.42
CA LEU A 65 9.66 3.77 -9.94
C LEU A 65 10.65 3.36 -8.84
N GLY A 66 10.49 3.93 -7.64
CA GLY A 66 11.41 3.76 -6.51
C GLY A 66 11.07 2.58 -5.59
N CYS A 67 9.87 1.99 -5.77
CA CYS A 67 9.25 1.02 -4.89
C CYS A 67 9.02 1.63 -3.49
N ARG A 68 7.91 2.34 -3.29
CA ARG A 68 7.57 2.98 -2.01
C ARG A 68 7.57 2.02 -0.81
N PRO A 69 7.10 0.76 -0.91
CA PRO A 69 7.25 -0.18 0.20
C PRO A 69 8.72 -0.43 0.60
N LEU A 70 9.64 -0.45 -0.37
CA LEU A 70 11.08 -0.53 -0.11
C LEU A 70 11.61 0.75 0.54
N GLN A 71 11.15 1.93 0.11
CA GLN A 71 11.55 3.21 0.72
C GLN A 71 11.09 3.31 2.18
N VAL A 72 9.85 2.87 2.48
CA VAL A 72 9.31 2.81 3.83
C VAL A 72 10.12 1.87 4.73
N TRP A 73 10.51 0.69 4.23
CA TRP A 73 11.44 -0.19 4.94
C TRP A 73 12.80 0.48 5.15
N LYS A 74 13.44 0.92 4.07
CA LYS A 74 14.81 1.45 4.07
C LYS A 74 14.95 2.66 4.98
N SER A 75 13.97 3.55 5.01
CA SER A 75 14.00 4.75 5.87
C SER A 75 13.83 4.42 7.35
N GLY A 76 13.31 3.25 7.72
CA GLY A 76 13.01 2.91 9.10
C GLY A 76 11.72 3.51 9.63
N ILE A 77 10.82 3.98 8.76
CA ILE A 77 9.47 4.44 9.14
C ILE A 77 8.71 3.34 9.88
N LEU A 78 8.86 2.08 9.45
CA LEU A 78 8.18 0.94 10.08
C LEU A 78 8.59 0.74 11.54
N ASP A 79 9.83 1.08 11.91
CA ASP A 79 10.32 0.99 13.29
C ASP A 79 9.74 2.10 14.19
N GLN A 80 9.08 3.11 13.62
CA GLN A 80 8.44 4.21 14.33
C GLN A 80 6.91 4.07 14.44
N LEU A 81 6.34 2.98 13.91
CA LEU A 81 4.91 2.72 14.05
C LEU A 81 4.54 2.57 15.53
N PRO A 82 3.32 2.98 15.94
CA PRO A 82 2.89 2.79 17.31
C PRO A 82 2.87 1.29 17.66
N PRO A 83 3.07 0.90 18.94
CA PRO A 83 3.13 -0.50 19.35
C PRO A 83 1.87 -1.32 18.99
N SER A 84 0.74 -0.66 18.77
CA SER A 84 -0.52 -1.27 18.33
C SER A 84 -0.51 -1.76 16.88
N ILE A 85 0.44 -1.33 16.05
CA ILE A 85 0.55 -1.70 14.64
C ILE A 85 1.70 -2.69 14.44
N ASP A 86 1.42 -3.78 13.73
CA ASP A 86 2.42 -4.74 13.26
C ASP A 86 2.45 -4.75 11.73
N HIS A 87 3.60 -4.42 11.14
CA HIS A 87 3.77 -4.33 9.69
C HIS A 87 4.24 -5.64 9.04
N ALA A 88 4.56 -6.68 9.82
CA ALA A 88 5.08 -7.99 9.42
C ALA A 88 6.40 -8.04 8.60
N VAL A 89 6.86 -6.93 8.01
CA VAL A 89 8.10 -6.87 7.20
C VAL A 89 9.33 -7.15 8.06
N VAL A 90 10.19 -8.07 7.60
CA VAL A 90 11.44 -8.45 8.28
C VAL A 90 12.69 -8.22 7.43
N GLY A 91 12.53 -7.93 6.14
CA GLY A 91 13.65 -7.63 5.26
C GLY A 91 13.21 -7.10 3.90
N ALA A 92 14.15 -6.51 3.16
CA ALA A 92 13.93 -6.08 1.80
C ALA A 92 15.18 -6.27 0.92
N ALA A 93 14.97 -6.37 -0.38
CA ALA A 93 16.00 -6.32 -1.42
C ALA A 93 15.59 -5.32 -2.51
N ALA A 94 16.57 -4.74 -3.19
CA ALA A 94 16.36 -3.76 -4.26
C ALA A 94 17.07 -4.18 -5.55
N GLY A 95 16.74 -3.53 -6.66
CA GLY A 95 17.48 -3.68 -7.92
C GLY A 95 17.24 -5.02 -8.63
N LEU A 96 16.07 -5.62 -8.45
CA LEU A 96 15.79 -6.99 -8.86
C LEU A 96 15.34 -7.16 -10.32
N GLY A 97 15.06 -6.06 -11.01
CA GLY A 97 14.52 -6.02 -12.36
C GLY A 97 15.39 -5.25 -13.35
N ARG A 98 14.81 -5.00 -14.53
CA ARG A 98 15.51 -4.28 -15.60
C ARG A 98 15.84 -2.86 -15.14
N ASN A 99 17.00 -2.35 -15.56
CA ASN A 99 17.49 -1.01 -15.19
C ASN A 99 17.68 -0.79 -13.68
N GLY A 100 17.78 -1.87 -12.87
CA GLY A 100 17.87 -1.76 -11.41
C GLY A 100 16.56 -1.34 -10.75
N TRP A 101 15.43 -1.48 -11.43
CA TRP A 101 14.11 -1.26 -10.85
C TRP A 101 13.61 -2.49 -10.10
N GLY A 102 12.63 -2.29 -9.24
CA GLY A 102 11.97 -3.37 -8.51
C GLY A 102 12.66 -3.73 -7.21
N ALA A 103 11.88 -4.41 -6.38
CA ALA A 103 12.24 -4.75 -5.02
C ALA A 103 11.57 -6.06 -4.60
N ALA A 104 11.99 -6.58 -3.46
CA ALA A 104 11.25 -7.61 -2.75
C ALA A 104 11.13 -7.24 -1.28
N LEU A 105 9.97 -7.53 -0.69
CA LEU A 105 9.74 -7.44 0.76
C LEU A 105 9.54 -8.84 1.31
N LEU A 106 10.33 -9.21 2.31
CA LEU A 106 10.16 -10.42 3.10
C LEU A 106 9.34 -10.09 4.34
N MET A 107 8.28 -10.84 4.59
CA MET A 107 7.34 -10.65 5.68
C MET A 107 7.18 -11.96 6.45
N ARG A 108 6.93 -11.87 7.76
CA ARG A 108 6.39 -13.00 8.53
C ARG A 108 5.06 -13.42 7.92
N ASP A 109 4.78 -14.72 7.88
CA ASP A 109 3.46 -15.18 7.46
C ASP A 109 2.43 -14.91 8.56
N VAL A 110 1.59 -13.90 8.35
CA VAL A 110 0.49 -13.49 9.24
C VAL A 110 -0.88 -13.85 8.67
N SER A 111 -0.94 -14.74 7.67
CA SER A 111 -2.17 -15.08 6.94
C SER A 111 -3.31 -15.54 7.85
N SER A 112 -3.02 -16.22 8.95
CA SER A 112 -4.02 -16.69 9.93
C SER A 112 -4.65 -15.57 10.76
N SER A 113 -4.06 -14.37 10.74
CA SER A 113 -4.51 -13.20 11.51
C SER A 113 -5.20 -12.16 10.64
N LEU A 114 -5.18 -12.30 9.31
CA LEU A 114 -5.82 -11.36 8.40
C LEU A 114 -7.34 -11.45 8.48
N VAL A 115 -8.01 -10.34 8.18
CA VAL A 115 -9.46 -10.35 7.95
C VAL A 115 -9.73 -11.28 6.76
N PRO A 116 -10.63 -12.28 6.89
CA PRO A 116 -10.95 -13.18 5.79
C PRO A 116 -11.57 -12.43 4.60
N GLU A 117 -11.25 -12.87 3.38
CA GLU A 117 -11.88 -12.36 2.16
C GLU A 117 -13.39 -12.65 2.15
N GLY A 118 -14.17 -11.74 1.56
CA GLY A 118 -15.62 -11.89 1.37
C GLY A 118 -16.45 -10.75 1.93
N ASP A 119 -17.76 -10.95 1.99
CA ASP A 119 -18.75 -9.94 2.39
C ASP A 119 -19.23 -10.11 3.84
N GLU A 120 -18.63 -11.04 4.59
CA GLU A 120 -19.01 -11.26 5.99
C GLU A 120 -18.66 -10.04 6.85
N PRO A 121 -19.59 -9.54 7.68
CA PRO A 121 -19.32 -8.40 8.54
C PRO A 121 -18.18 -8.69 9.52
N VAL A 122 -17.23 -7.75 9.60
CA VAL A 122 -16.23 -7.74 10.66
C VAL A 122 -16.90 -7.42 12.00
N PRO A 123 -16.60 -8.16 13.10
CA PRO A 123 -17.09 -7.82 14.43
C PRO A 123 -16.86 -6.35 14.79
N LEU A 124 -17.86 -5.70 15.38
CA LEU A 124 -17.84 -4.26 15.64
C LEU A 124 -16.66 -3.85 16.53
N ASP A 125 -16.35 -4.63 17.55
CA ASP A 125 -15.22 -4.42 18.45
C ASP A 125 -13.87 -4.49 17.72
N GLN A 126 -13.71 -5.44 16.80
CA GLN A 126 -12.54 -5.53 15.94
C GLN A 126 -12.43 -4.30 15.01
N HIS A 127 -13.54 -3.88 14.40
CA HIS A 127 -13.56 -2.70 13.54
C HIS A 127 -13.21 -1.41 14.30
N LEU A 128 -13.78 -1.21 15.50
CA LEU A 128 -13.46 -0.06 16.35
C LEU A 128 -11.99 -0.06 16.77
N THR A 129 -11.42 -1.24 17.07
CA THR A 129 -9.98 -1.39 17.36
C THR A 129 -9.12 -0.94 16.18
N PHE A 130 -9.50 -1.27 14.94
CA PHE A 130 -8.80 -0.78 13.75
C PHE A 130 -8.85 0.75 13.65
N LEU A 131 -9.98 1.38 13.94
CA LEU A 131 -10.10 2.84 13.91
C LEU A 131 -9.27 3.50 15.01
N ASP A 132 -9.24 2.93 16.21
CA ASP A 132 -8.42 3.43 17.31
C ASP A 132 -6.92 3.35 16.97
N HIS A 133 -6.47 2.22 16.39
CA HIS A 133 -5.07 2.06 15.99
C HIS A 133 -4.69 2.92 14.76
N MET A 134 -5.63 3.19 13.84
CA MET A 134 -5.42 4.18 12.78
C MET A 134 -5.23 5.58 13.38
N ALA A 135 -6.06 5.96 14.35
CA ALA A 135 -5.94 7.24 15.02
C ALA A 135 -4.61 7.36 15.78
N GLU A 136 -4.15 6.29 16.43
CA GLU A 136 -2.83 6.24 17.09
C GLU A 136 -1.68 6.39 16.08
N LEU A 137 -1.76 5.74 14.91
CA LEU A 137 -0.81 5.94 13.82
C LEU A 137 -0.74 7.41 13.41
N HIS A 138 -1.90 8.03 13.17
CA HIS A 138 -1.96 9.44 12.79
C HIS A 138 -1.45 10.38 13.89
N ALA A 139 -1.72 10.07 15.17
CA ALA A 139 -1.23 10.86 16.30
C ALA A 139 0.29 10.73 16.47
N THR A 140 0.84 9.53 16.26
CA THR A 140 2.29 9.26 16.36
C THR A 140 3.09 10.08 15.34
N PHE A 141 2.54 10.23 14.13
CA PHE A 141 3.16 10.98 13.04
C PHE A 141 2.59 12.40 12.87
N TRP A 142 1.93 12.95 13.90
CA TRP A 142 1.32 14.27 13.80
C TRP A 142 2.37 15.37 13.53
N GLY A 143 2.15 16.14 12.46
CA GLY A 143 3.10 17.14 11.97
C GLY A 143 4.30 16.55 11.23
N TRP A 144 4.30 15.25 10.91
CA TRP A 144 5.36 14.63 10.11
C TRP A 144 5.41 15.25 8.70
N THR A 145 6.63 15.41 8.20
CA THR A 145 6.92 15.91 6.85
C THR A 145 7.65 14.82 6.09
N ASP A 146 7.20 14.55 4.87
CA ASP A 146 7.85 13.56 4.01
C ASP A 146 9.20 14.07 3.50
N THR A 147 10.27 13.41 3.93
CA THR A 147 11.65 13.62 3.45
C THR A 147 12.16 12.45 2.61
N GLU A 148 11.37 11.37 2.50
CA GLU A 148 11.75 10.12 1.83
C GLU A 148 11.26 10.10 0.37
N GLY A 149 10.39 11.03 0.01
CA GLY A 149 9.84 11.13 -1.34
C GLY A 149 8.84 10.02 -1.64
N LEU A 150 7.93 9.76 -0.69
CA LEU A 150 6.85 8.80 -0.81
C LEU A 150 5.79 9.32 -1.80
N THR A 151 4.51 8.95 -1.64
CA THR A 151 3.45 9.32 -2.58
C THR A 151 3.21 10.83 -2.57
N PRO A 152 3.45 11.55 -3.68
CA PRO A 152 3.12 12.96 -3.75
C PRO A 152 1.61 13.16 -3.56
N PRO A 153 1.17 14.21 -2.83
CA PRO A 153 -0.24 14.43 -2.55
C PRO A 153 -1.14 14.45 -3.80
N HIS A 154 -0.67 15.01 -4.92
CA HIS A 154 -1.42 14.98 -6.18
C HIS A 154 -1.63 13.56 -6.73
N HIS A 155 -0.61 12.71 -6.67
CA HIS A 155 -0.68 11.37 -7.25
C HIS A 155 -1.67 10.48 -6.49
N ARG A 156 -1.82 10.68 -5.18
CA ARG A 156 -2.82 9.97 -4.35
C ARG A 156 -4.24 10.12 -4.91
N TYR A 157 -4.61 11.32 -5.35
CA TYR A 157 -5.94 11.58 -5.89
C TYR A 157 -6.08 11.23 -7.38
N LEU A 158 -4.98 10.92 -8.06
CA LEU A 158 -4.97 10.52 -9.47
C LEU A 158 -4.94 9.01 -9.69
N GLU A 159 -4.59 8.21 -8.67
CA GLU A 159 -4.51 6.74 -8.76
C GLU A 159 -5.75 6.11 -9.40
N PHE A 160 -6.93 6.58 -8.99
CA PHE A 160 -8.23 6.12 -9.47
C PHE A 160 -8.86 7.06 -10.51
N SER A 161 -8.12 8.02 -11.06
CA SER A 161 -8.64 8.89 -12.11
C SER A 161 -8.75 8.15 -13.45
N PRO A 162 -9.66 8.55 -14.35
CA PRO A 162 -9.73 7.96 -15.70
C PRO A 162 -8.40 8.03 -16.45
N ASP A 163 -7.69 9.15 -16.30
CA ASP A 163 -6.40 9.37 -16.96
C ASP A 163 -5.28 8.53 -16.31
N GLY A 164 -5.33 8.35 -14.99
CA GLY A 164 -4.36 7.56 -14.20
C GLY A 164 -4.30 6.08 -14.60
N VAL A 165 -5.37 5.54 -15.19
CA VAL A 165 -5.43 4.15 -15.67
C VAL A 165 -5.38 4.02 -17.20
N SER A 166 -5.17 5.12 -17.93
CA SER A 166 -5.11 5.11 -19.40
C SER A 166 -3.99 4.24 -19.98
N LEU A 167 -2.88 4.07 -19.23
CA LEU A 167 -1.81 3.15 -19.62
C LEU A 167 -2.28 1.69 -19.58
N GLU A 168 -3.16 1.33 -18.65
CA GLU A 168 -3.70 -0.02 -18.53
C GLU A 168 -4.63 -0.37 -19.69
N GLU A 169 -5.33 0.64 -20.24
CA GLU A 169 -6.10 0.49 -21.48
C GLU A 169 -5.19 0.11 -22.66
N GLN A 170 -4.07 0.81 -22.81
CA GLN A 170 -3.10 0.55 -23.88
C GLN A 170 -2.44 -0.83 -23.75
N ARG A 171 -2.32 -1.33 -22.51
CA ARG A 171 -1.84 -2.68 -22.20
C ARG A 171 -2.91 -3.76 -22.35
N GLY A 172 -4.16 -3.40 -22.68
CA GLY A 172 -5.25 -4.33 -22.89
C GLY A 172 -5.89 -4.87 -21.60
N TRP A 173 -5.85 -4.10 -20.51
CA TRP A 173 -6.45 -4.45 -19.21
C TRP A 173 -5.91 -5.76 -18.61
N PRO A 174 -4.60 -5.85 -18.33
CA PRO A 174 -4.02 -7.06 -17.74
C PRO A 174 -4.63 -7.38 -16.36
N ASP A 175 -4.97 -6.34 -15.61
CA ASP A 175 -5.58 -6.42 -14.29
C ASP A 175 -7.05 -5.97 -14.31
N HIS A 176 -7.87 -6.55 -13.43
CA HIS A 176 -9.31 -6.30 -13.43
C HIS A 176 -9.69 -4.91 -12.89
N VAL A 177 -8.97 -4.41 -11.88
CA VAL A 177 -9.32 -3.16 -11.18
C VAL A 177 -9.27 -1.93 -12.10
N PRO A 178 -8.23 -1.71 -12.95
CA PRO A 178 -8.21 -0.61 -13.92
C PRO A 178 -9.47 -0.50 -14.79
N ARG A 179 -10.05 -1.63 -15.20
CA ARG A 179 -11.30 -1.64 -15.97
C ARG A 179 -12.50 -1.20 -15.13
N LEU A 180 -12.59 -1.67 -13.88
CA LEU A 180 -13.65 -1.28 -12.95
C LEU A 180 -13.61 0.22 -12.64
N ILE A 181 -12.42 0.83 -12.61
CA ILE A 181 -12.25 2.28 -12.42
C ILE A 181 -12.94 3.04 -13.56
N VAL A 182 -12.67 2.69 -14.81
CA VAL A 182 -13.28 3.34 -15.99
C VAL A 182 -14.80 3.12 -16.02
N GLU A 183 -15.26 1.90 -15.72
CA GLU A 183 -16.70 1.60 -15.65
C GLU A 183 -17.38 2.39 -14.52
N GLY A 184 -16.74 2.47 -13.35
CA GLY A 184 -17.23 3.22 -12.19
C GLY A 184 -17.38 4.72 -12.46
N TRP A 185 -16.41 5.34 -13.15
CA TRP A 185 -16.52 6.75 -13.54
C TRP A 185 -17.66 7.01 -14.52
N LYS A 186 -17.90 6.12 -15.49
CA LYS A 186 -19.04 6.22 -16.41
C LYS A 186 -20.36 6.13 -15.65
N THR A 187 -20.50 5.13 -14.79
CA THR A 187 -21.71 4.99 -13.95
C THR A 187 -21.89 6.20 -13.03
N PHE A 188 -20.81 6.70 -12.42
CA PHE A 188 -20.87 7.88 -11.55
C PHE A 188 -21.37 9.12 -12.30
N THR A 189 -20.94 9.35 -13.55
CA THR A 189 -21.47 10.47 -14.34
C THR A 189 -22.96 10.36 -14.64
N ASP A 190 -23.49 9.14 -14.74
CA ASP A 190 -24.92 8.91 -14.99
C ASP A 190 -25.78 9.10 -13.74
N VAL A 191 -25.26 8.72 -12.55
CA VAL A 191 -26.04 8.71 -11.30
C VAL A 191 -25.72 9.86 -10.34
N GLY A 192 -24.58 10.54 -10.51
CA GLY A 192 -24.04 11.52 -9.55
C GLY A 192 -24.77 12.86 -9.52
N GLY A 193 -25.70 13.12 -10.43
CA GLY A 193 -26.51 14.34 -10.43
C GLY A 193 -25.65 15.62 -10.39
N PRO A 194 -25.98 16.62 -9.54
CA PRO A 194 -25.26 17.90 -9.50
C PRO A 194 -23.78 17.82 -9.06
N ILE A 195 -23.38 16.77 -8.34
CA ILE A 195 -21.98 16.64 -7.86
C ILE A 195 -21.06 15.99 -8.89
N ALA A 196 -21.61 15.35 -9.92
CA ALA A 196 -20.81 14.61 -10.90
C ALA A 196 -19.77 15.51 -11.60
N GLY A 197 -20.20 16.67 -12.10
CA GLY A 197 -19.31 17.62 -12.76
C GLY A 197 -18.13 18.07 -11.89
N PRO A 198 -18.38 18.69 -10.71
CA PRO A 198 -17.31 19.10 -9.80
C PRO A 198 -16.33 17.99 -9.40
N VAL A 199 -16.83 16.78 -9.16
CA VAL A 199 -15.98 15.63 -8.79
C VAL A 199 -15.12 15.16 -9.97
N VAL A 200 -15.67 15.14 -11.19
CA VAL A 200 -14.91 14.80 -12.41
C VAL A 200 -13.82 15.83 -12.67
N GLU A 201 -14.06 17.12 -12.45
CA GLU A 201 -13.02 18.14 -12.58
C GLU A 201 -11.89 17.94 -11.55
N LEU A 202 -12.23 17.61 -10.29
CA LEU A 202 -11.22 17.30 -9.27
C LEU A 202 -10.43 16.01 -9.57
N ALA A 203 -11.05 15.03 -10.22
CA ALA A 203 -10.35 13.81 -10.63
C ALA A 203 -9.37 14.04 -11.79
N ARG A 204 -9.54 15.11 -12.57
CA ARG A 204 -8.60 15.54 -13.61
C ARG A 204 -7.51 16.45 -13.05
N ASP A 205 -7.91 17.39 -12.19
CA ASP A 205 -6.99 18.30 -11.50
C ASP A 205 -7.30 18.35 -10.00
N PRO A 206 -6.58 17.56 -9.18
CA PRO A 206 -6.80 17.54 -7.74
C PRO A 206 -6.15 18.74 -7.03
N SER A 207 -5.53 19.68 -7.76
CA SER A 207 -4.81 20.82 -7.15
C SER A 207 -5.65 21.64 -6.15
N PRO A 208 -6.94 21.94 -6.41
CA PRO A 208 -7.76 22.65 -5.44
C PRO A 208 -7.94 21.87 -4.13
N LEU A 209 -8.15 20.55 -4.23
CA LEU A 209 -8.31 19.67 -3.07
C LEU A 209 -7.00 19.53 -2.29
N VAL A 210 -5.90 19.26 -2.99
CA VAL A 210 -4.55 19.15 -2.42
C VAL A 210 -4.16 20.44 -1.70
N SER A 211 -4.42 21.60 -2.32
CA SER A 211 -4.11 22.90 -1.72
C SER A 211 -4.93 23.16 -0.46
N ALA A 212 -6.21 22.78 -0.45
CA ALA A 212 -7.06 22.91 0.74
C ALA A 212 -6.58 21.99 1.87
N LEU A 213 -6.31 20.73 1.56
CA LEU A 213 -5.85 19.74 2.54
C LEU A 213 -4.44 20.06 3.08
N ALA A 214 -3.58 20.71 2.31
CA ALA A 214 -2.27 21.15 2.79
C ALA A 214 -2.35 22.18 3.94
N THR A 215 -3.51 22.82 4.14
CA THR A 215 -3.72 23.76 5.26
C THR A 215 -4.20 23.09 6.55
N THR A 216 -4.57 21.81 6.48
CA THR A 216 -4.97 21.02 7.66
C THR A 216 -3.74 20.38 8.31
N PRO A 217 -3.84 19.91 9.56
CA PRO A 217 -2.76 19.14 10.16
C PRO A 217 -2.39 17.91 9.32
N GLN A 218 -1.09 17.70 9.16
CA GLN A 218 -0.53 16.64 8.33
C GLN A 218 0.00 15.48 9.20
N THR A 219 -0.03 14.27 8.65
CA THR A 219 0.52 13.05 9.25
C THR A 219 1.05 12.12 8.16
N LEU A 220 1.73 11.04 8.55
CA LEU A 220 1.92 9.88 7.68
C LEU A 220 0.59 9.17 7.47
N LEU A 221 0.25 8.91 6.21
CA LEU A 221 -0.86 8.07 5.78
C LEU A 221 -0.32 6.74 5.26
N HIS A 222 -0.99 5.64 5.62
CA HIS A 222 -0.81 4.34 4.97
C HIS A 222 -1.22 4.39 3.50
N GLY A 223 -2.37 5.02 3.24
CA GLY A 223 -2.94 5.24 1.91
C GLY A 223 -3.79 4.10 1.34
N ASP A 224 -3.72 2.90 1.92
CA ASP A 224 -4.59 1.78 1.53
C ASP A 224 -5.14 1.03 2.76
N TRP A 225 -5.81 1.76 3.66
CA TRP A 225 -6.40 1.17 4.88
C TRP A 225 -7.72 0.43 4.55
N LYS A 226 -7.58 -0.81 4.07
CA LYS A 226 -8.69 -1.69 3.67
C LYS A 226 -8.55 -3.07 4.31
N PHE A 227 -9.66 -3.82 4.44
CA PHE A 227 -9.64 -5.11 5.13
C PHE A 227 -8.65 -6.14 4.57
N GLY A 228 -8.42 -6.17 3.25
CA GLY A 228 -7.40 -7.06 2.67
C GLY A 228 -5.95 -6.78 3.12
N ASN A 229 -5.72 -5.63 3.75
CA ASN A 229 -4.43 -5.22 4.32
C ASN A 229 -4.43 -5.27 5.86
N LEU A 230 -5.54 -5.66 6.49
CA LEU A 230 -5.74 -5.61 7.93
C LEU A 230 -5.86 -7.01 8.55
N GLY A 231 -5.47 -7.10 9.81
CA GLY A 231 -5.64 -8.29 10.62
C GLY A 231 -5.52 -7.99 12.11
N THR A 232 -5.81 -8.98 12.94
CA THR A 232 -5.65 -8.90 14.39
C THR A 232 -4.75 -10.03 14.87
N LEU A 233 -3.60 -9.67 15.44
CA LEU A 233 -2.75 -10.64 16.11
C LEU A 233 -3.38 -11.10 17.43
N PRO A 234 -3.06 -12.30 17.95
CA PRO A 234 -3.53 -12.75 19.26
C PRO A 234 -3.16 -11.83 20.42
N THR A 235 -2.12 -10.99 20.25
CA THR A 235 -1.67 -9.96 21.19
C THR A 235 -2.53 -8.70 21.17
N GLY A 236 -3.50 -8.59 20.25
CA GLY A 236 -4.38 -7.43 20.09
C GLY A 236 -3.87 -6.38 19.11
N GLN A 237 -2.63 -6.51 18.61
CA GLN A 237 -2.08 -5.58 17.61
C GLN A 237 -2.81 -5.72 16.26
N THR A 238 -2.99 -4.61 15.57
CA THR A 238 -3.45 -4.59 14.18
C THR A 238 -2.31 -4.90 13.24
N VAL A 239 -2.46 -5.97 12.47
CA VAL A 239 -1.62 -6.21 11.30
C VAL A 239 -1.98 -5.15 10.26
N LEU A 240 -0.99 -4.44 9.72
CA LEU A 240 -1.15 -3.47 8.65
C LEU A 240 -0.12 -3.74 7.54
N LEU A 241 -0.61 -4.32 6.45
CA LEU A 241 0.20 -4.69 5.29
C LEU A 241 0.05 -3.68 4.15
N ASP A 242 0.95 -3.80 3.18
CA ASP A 242 0.89 -3.15 1.87
C ASP A 242 0.97 -1.61 1.84
N TRP A 243 2.18 -1.12 2.13
CA TRP A 243 2.56 0.29 2.04
C TRP A 243 2.84 0.72 0.58
N ALA A 244 1.91 0.49 -0.35
CA ALA A 244 2.06 0.80 -1.78
C ALA A 244 1.92 2.31 -2.09
N VAL A 245 1.02 2.99 -1.38
CA VAL A 245 0.72 4.43 -1.55
C VAL A 245 0.87 5.28 -0.27
N PRO A 246 1.94 5.08 0.52
CA PRO A 246 2.15 5.82 1.75
C PRO A 246 2.60 7.25 1.43
N GLY A 247 2.39 8.18 2.35
CA GLY A 247 2.88 9.54 2.16
C GLY A 247 2.30 10.52 3.16
N GLN A 248 2.74 11.76 3.07
CA GLN A 248 2.20 12.84 3.89
C GLN A 248 0.78 13.21 3.42
N GLY A 249 -0.13 13.43 4.37
CA GLY A 249 -1.44 13.98 4.07
C GLY A 249 -2.26 14.34 5.31
N SER A 250 -3.45 14.85 5.08
CA SER A 250 -4.42 15.16 6.14
C SER A 250 -4.90 13.87 6.81
N ALA A 251 -5.04 13.85 8.13
CA ALA A 251 -5.53 12.66 8.86
C ALA A 251 -6.98 12.24 8.49
N ALA A 252 -7.72 13.11 7.80
CA ALA A 252 -9.07 12.84 7.28
C ALA A 252 -9.10 12.46 5.79
N ALA A 253 -7.93 12.27 5.17
CA ALA A 253 -7.76 11.99 3.73
C ALA A 253 -7.49 10.51 3.43
#